data_AF-A0A816FX03-F1
#
_entry.id   AF-A0A816FX03-F1
#
_cell.length_a   1.000
_cell.length_b   1.000
_cell.length_c   1.000
_cell.angle_alpha   90.00
_cell.angle_beta   90.00
_cell.angle_gamma   90.00
#
_symmetry.space_group_name_H-M   'P 1'
#
loop_
_entity.id
_entity.type
_entity.pdbx_description
1 polymer ?
#
loop_
_entity_poly.entity_id
_entity_poly.type
_entity_poly.pdbx_seq_one_letter_code
_entity_poly.pdbx_strand_id
1 'polypeptide(L)'
;MPAKDFADLVMLPREWRRGDDCIQWPRTHDYYNIPWLENLWKYINEKLPNDLTLLENTNILYLQPSSRPLGSASSNNTISLYKLSKNIGLIQLPTVPSKDDLAIQKVLLKLNFHCVEPFPEIIRRHKLIEEYVPQLSCLGLLQILKCRLRHFTQLKIQHEFNTLLNEHDMKLLRQYLSRIMTQQLDDSNIQCIKQLPIFDNAYVIHES
;
A
#
# COMPACT_ATOMS: atom_id res chain seq x y z
N MET A 1 -18.70 -0.82 -35.14
CA MET A 1 -17.32 -0.90 -34.62
C MET A 1 -17.11 -2.31 -34.11
N PRO A 2 -16.06 -3.03 -34.53
CA PRO A 2 -15.85 -4.40 -34.09
C PRO A 2 -15.50 -4.40 -32.60
N ALA A 3 -16.05 -5.36 -31.87
CA ALA A 3 -15.73 -5.63 -30.48
C ALA A 3 -14.22 -5.86 -30.37
N LYS A 4 -13.53 -4.98 -29.63
CA LYS A 4 -12.10 -5.15 -29.37
C LYS A 4 -11.93 -6.24 -28.30
N ASP A 5 -11.34 -7.34 -28.72
CA ASP A 5 -10.96 -8.47 -27.88
C ASP A 5 -9.94 -8.07 -26.81
N PHE A 6 -9.94 -8.82 -25.71
CA PHE A 6 -9.02 -8.75 -24.58
C PHE A 6 -7.52 -8.69 -24.96
N ALA A 7 -7.17 -9.04 -26.21
CA ALA A 7 -5.83 -8.94 -26.77
C ALA A 7 -5.26 -7.50 -26.76
N ASP A 8 -6.10 -6.46 -26.77
CA ASP A 8 -5.64 -5.06 -26.62
C ASP A 8 -5.33 -4.69 -25.14
N LEU A 9 -5.57 -5.56 -24.15
CA LEU A 9 -5.06 -5.38 -22.77
C LEU A 9 -3.59 -5.80 -22.61
N VAL A 10 -2.98 -6.33 -23.67
CA VAL A 10 -1.51 -6.49 -23.78
C VAL A 10 -0.83 -5.11 -23.99
N MET A 11 -1.56 -4.00 -23.94
CA MET A 11 -1.06 -2.63 -24.20
C MET A 11 -0.38 -1.91 -23.03
N LEU A 12 -0.25 -2.51 -21.83
CA LEU A 12 0.59 -1.87 -20.81
C LEU A 12 2.04 -1.79 -21.33
N PRO A 13 2.70 -0.62 -21.20
CA PRO A 13 4.11 -0.45 -21.58
C PRO A 13 4.96 -1.58 -21.00
N ARG A 14 5.93 -2.08 -21.78
CA ARG A 14 6.78 -3.20 -21.35
C ARG A 14 7.57 -2.83 -20.10
N GLU A 15 7.91 -1.56 -19.97
CA GLU A 15 8.57 -0.93 -18.84
C GLU A 15 7.77 -1.09 -17.55
N TRP A 16 6.43 -1.06 -17.62
CA TRP A 16 5.55 -1.21 -16.46
C TRP A 16 5.43 -2.64 -15.97
N ARG A 17 6.03 -3.60 -16.69
CA ARG A 17 6.13 -5.01 -16.30
C ARG A 17 7.50 -5.31 -15.69
N ARG A 18 8.44 -4.37 -15.76
CA ARG A 18 9.79 -4.56 -15.22
C ARG A 18 9.78 -4.16 -13.75
N GLY A 19 9.75 -5.17 -12.87
CA GLY A 19 10.48 -5.30 -11.62
C GLY A 19 10.41 -4.23 -10.52
N ASP A 20 10.28 -2.94 -10.83
CA ASP A 20 10.42 -1.85 -9.88
C ASP A 20 9.08 -1.56 -9.18
N ASP A 21 9.14 -1.34 -7.87
CA ASP A 21 7.94 -1.10 -7.05
C ASP A 21 7.29 0.26 -7.35
N CYS A 22 8.09 1.22 -7.83
CA CYS A 22 7.65 2.55 -8.25
C CYS A 22 8.51 3.06 -9.42
N ILE A 23 7.86 3.61 -10.44
CA ILE A 23 8.51 4.26 -11.58
C ILE A 23 8.00 5.69 -11.75
N GLN A 24 8.85 6.56 -12.32
CA GLN A 24 8.45 7.88 -12.77
C GLN A 24 8.02 7.82 -14.24
N TRP A 25 6.83 8.32 -14.54
CA TRP A 25 6.26 8.28 -15.89
C TRP A 25 5.86 9.65 -16.40
N PRO A 26 6.13 10.03 -17.66
CA PRO A 26 5.73 11.34 -18.19
C PRO A 26 4.20 11.54 -18.21
N ARG A 27 3.73 12.67 -17.69
CA ARG A 27 2.31 13.07 -17.70
C ARG A 27 1.78 13.26 -19.10
N THR A 28 2.60 13.85 -19.96
CA THR A 28 2.29 14.19 -21.35
C THR A 28 2.82 13.14 -22.32
N HIS A 29 2.92 11.88 -21.91
CA HIS A 29 3.26 10.81 -22.85
C HIS A 29 2.22 10.75 -23.96
N ASP A 30 2.67 10.60 -25.22
CA ASP A 30 1.80 10.67 -26.40
C ASP A 30 0.64 9.66 -26.40
N TYR A 31 0.81 8.52 -25.73
CA TYR A 31 -0.13 7.40 -25.73
C TYR A 31 -0.62 7.03 -24.32
N TYR A 32 0.26 7.07 -23.31
CA TYR A 32 0.00 6.56 -21.96
C TYR A 32 -0.04 7.71 -20.93
N ASN A 33 -0.87 8.72 -21.21
CA ASN A 33 -1.07 9.89 -20.35
C ASN A 33 -2.18 9.65 -19.30
N ILE A 34 -2.47 10.69 -18.49
CA ILE A 34 -3.51 10.63 -17.46
C ILE A 34 -4.90 10.27 -18.02
N PRO A 35 -5.42 10.92 -19.08
CA PRO A 35 -6.69 10.51 -19.69
C PRO A 35 -6.75 9.03 -20.11
N TRP A 36 -5.65 8.49 -20.65
CA TRP A 36 -5.56 7.08 -20.99
C TRP A 36 -5.61 6.19 -19.75
N LEU A 37 -4.86 6.54 -18.68
CA LEU A 37 -4.89 5.84 -17.40
C LEU A 37 -6.28 5.84 -16.76
N GLU A 38 -7.00 6.96 -16.82
CA GLU A 38 -8.37 7.04 -16.35
C GLU A 38 -9.29 6.09 -17.14
N ASN A 39 -9.21 6.09 -18.47
CA ASN A 39 -10.01 5.18 -19.28
C ASN A 39 -9.66 3.70 -19.06
N LEU A 40 -8.38 3.39 -18.85
CA LEU A 40 -7.95 2.05 -18.44
C LEU A 40 -8.62 1.64 -17.12
N TRP A 41 -8.62 2.50 -16.10
CA TRP A 41 -9.28 2.19 -14.84
C TRP A 41 -10.81 2.11 -14.96
N LYS A 42 -11.46 2.84 -15.88
CA LYS A 42 -12.89 2.63 -16.17
C LYS A 42 -13.12 1.22 -16.70
N TYR A 43 -12.29 0.79 -17.65
CA TYR A 43 -12.37 -0.54 -18.23
C TYR A 43 -12.13 -1.64 -17.16
N ILE A 44 -11.10 -1.48 -16.31
CA ILE A 44 -10.80 -2.43 -15.23
C ILE A 44 -12.00 -2.56 -14.28
N ASN A 45 -12.57 -1.42 -13.85
CA ASN A 45 -13.77 -1.43 -13.00
C ASN A 45 -14.96 -2.15 -13.65
N GLU A 46 -15.11 -2.07 -14.97
CA GLU A 46 -16.22 -2.70 -15.69
C GLU A 46 -15.99 -4.19 -15.96
N LYS A 47 -14.78 -4.58 -16.39
CA LYS A 47 -14.48 -5.94 -16.88
C LYS A 47 -13.81 -6.84 -15.85
N LEU A 48 -13.11 -6.26 -14.88
CA LEU A 48 -12.37 -6.96 -13.84
C LEU A 48 -12.86 -6.60 -12.42
N PRO A 49 -14.17 -6.44 -12.16
CA PRO A 49 -14.66 -5.88 -10.89
C PRO A 49 -14.34 -6.76 -9.68
N ASN A 50 -14.06 -8.05 -9.88
CA ASN A 50 -13.85 -9.07 -8.84
C ASN A 50 -12.45 -9.71 -8.89
N ASP A 51 -11.59 -9.30 -9.82
CA ASP A 51 -10.33 -10.00 -10.03
C ASP A 51 -9.27 -9.06 -10.62
N LEU A 52 -8.23 -8.76 -9.84
CA LEU A 52 -7.08 -7.98 -10.28
C LEU A 52 -5.82 -8.84 -10.51
N THR A 53 -5.92 -10.17 -10.44
CA THR A 53 -4.75 -11.06 -10.52
C THR A 53 -3.96 -10.90 -11.82
N LEU A 54 -4.64 -10.66 -12.94
CA LEU A 54 -4.02 -10.41 -14.25
C LEU A 54 -3.21 -9.11 -14.32
N LEU A 55 -3.43 -8.20 -13.38
CA LEU A 55 -2.75 -6.91 -13.27
C LEU A 55 -1.67 -6.91 -12.19
N GLU A 56 -1.53 -8.00 -11.43
CA GLU A 56 -0.47 -8.10 -10.42
C GLU A 56 0.90 -7.92 -11.05
N ASN A 57 1.77 -7.24 -10.30
CA ASN A 57 3.13 -6.90 -10.69
C ASN A 57 3.24 -5.92 -11.87
N THR A 58 2.17 -5.18 -12.18
CA THR A 58 2.20 -4.10 -13.17
C THR A 58 2.13 -2.71 -12.51
N ASN A 59 2.88 -1.74 -13.01
CA ASN A 59 2.86 -0.35 -12.52
C ASN A 59 1.63 0.42 -13.02
N ILE A 60 0.46 0.15 -12.43
CA ILE A 60 -0.83 0.74 -12.86
C ILE A 60 -1.46 1.69 -11.83
N LEU A 61 -0.93 1.72 -10.61
CA LEU A 61 -1.42 2.56 -9.53
C LEU A 61 -0.76 3.93 -9.61
N TYR A 62 -1.47 4.94 -10.06
CA TYR A 62 -0.91 6.28 -10.22
C TYR A 62 -1.38 7.23 -9.12
N LEU A 63 -0.48 8.10 -8.68
CA LEU A 63 -0.84 9.25 -7.86
C LEU A 63 -1.14 10.44 -8.77
N GLN A 64 -2.21 11.18 -8.44
CA GLN A 64 -2.39 12.49 -9.04
C GLN A 64 -1.39 13.48 -8.44
N PRO A 65 -0.85 14.40 -9.24
CA PRO A 65 -0.05 15.50 -8.70
C PRO A 65 -0.88 16.33 -7.74
N SER A 66 -0.41 16.51 -6.51
CA SER A 66 -0.98 17.48 -5.59
C SER A 66 -0.96 18.84 -6.30
N SER A 67 -2.12 19.46 -6.47
CA SER A 67 -2.35 20.65 -7.31
C SER A 67 -1.73 21.95 -6.75
N ARG A 68 -0.72 21.86 -5.88
CA ARG A 68 -0.02 23.01 -5.30
C ARG A 68 1.48 22.95 -5.57
N PRO A 69 1.99 23.64 -6.61
CA PRO A 69 3.37 24.06 -6.63
C PRO A 69 3.50 25.30 -5.75
N LEU A 70 3.69 25.13 -4.44
CA LEU A 70 4.20 26.22 -3.61
C LEU A 70 5.72 26.32 -3.86
N GLY A 71 6.09 27.20 -4.79
CA GLY A 71 7.41 27.83 -4.78
C GLY A 71 8.59 27.08 -5.40
N SER A 72 8.38 26.20 -6.39
CA SER A 72 9.50 25.69 -7.22
C SER A 72 9.08 25.60 -8.67
N ALA A 73 9.68 26.43 -9.51
CA ALA A 73 9.55 26.44 -10.97
C ALA A 73 10.30 25.27 -11.63
N SER A 74 10.16 24.07 -11.06
CA SER A 74 10.48 22.81 -11.73
C SER A 74 9.16 22.10 -11.96
N SER A 75 8.62 22.24 -13.17
CA SER A 75 7.48 21.46 -13.63
C SER A 75 7.83 19.98 -13.55
N ASN A 76 7.46 19.30 -12.46
CA ASN A 76 7.53 17.84 -12.39
C ASN A 76 6.53 17.30 -13.42
N ASN A 77 6.98 17.11 -14.67
CA ASN A 77 6.16 16.59 -15.77
C ASN A 77 5.97 15.07 -15.67
N THR A 78 6.21 14.48 -14.50
CA THR A 78 6.10 13.05 -14.24
C THR A 78 5.02 12.77 -13.19
N ILE A 79 4.49 11.56 -13.25
CA ILE A 79 3.66 10.92 -12.24
C ILE A 79 4.40 9.71 -11.66
N SER A 80 4.14 9.41 -10.40
CA SER A 80 4.60 8.17 -9.79
C SER A 80 3.60 7.06 -10.10
N LEU A 81 4.09 5.95 -10.67
CA LEU A 81 3.33 4.73 -10.92
C LEU A 81 3.84 3.61 -10.02
N TYR A 82 2.99 3.13 -9.13
CA TYR A 82 3.27 2.03 -8.23
C TYR A 82 2.79 0.71 -8.79
N LYS A 83 3.53 -0.33 -8.46
CA LYS A 83 3.19 -1.71 -8.80
C LYS A 83 1.96 -2.15 -8.02
N LEU A 84 0.99 -2.76 -8.69
CA LEU A 84 -0.10 -3.47 -8.01
C LEU A 84 0.45 -4.78 -7.43
N SER A 85 0.75 -4.80 -6.14
CA SER A 85 1.25 -5.98 -5.45
C SER A 85 1.00 -5.91 -3.95
N LYS A 86 0.62 -7.03 -3.34
CA LYS A 86 0.43 -7.14 -1.88
C LYS A 86 1.77 -7.09 -1.10
N ASN A 87 2.91 -7.25 -1.78
CA ASN A 87 4.21 -7.45 -1.13
C ASN A 87 5.07 -6.18 -1.01
N ILE A 88 4.74 -5.12 -1.76
CA ILE A 88 5.56 -3.90 -1.84
C ILE A 88 5.43 -3.00 -0.61
N GLY A 89 4.50 -3.29 0.31
CA GLY A 89 4.32 -2.47 1.51
C GLY A 89 3.80 -1.06 1.22
N LEU A 90 2.92 -0.91 0.22
CA LEU A 90 2.27 0.35 -0.12
C LEU A 90 1.05 0.58 0.76
N ILE A 91 0.99 1.73 1.45
CA ILE A 91 -0.12 2.10 2.33
C ILE A 91 -0.60 3.51 2.00
N GLN A 92 -1.91 3.68 1.86
CA GLN A 92 -2.49 5.00 1.56
C GLN A 92 -2.65 5.81 2.84
N LEU A 93 -2.19 7.05 2.85
CA LEU A 93 -2.48 7.98 3.93
C LEU A 93 -3.96 8.36 3.90
N PRO A 94 -4.58 8.62 5.07
CA PRO A 94 -5.91 9.22 5.12
C PRO A 94 -5.90 10.61 4.49
N THR A 95 -7.02 11.01 3.88
CA THR A 95 -7.18 12.36 3.30
C THR A 95 -6.98 13.46 4.35
N VAL A 96 -7.33 13.18 5.60
CA VAL A 96 -7.11 14.07 6.75
C VAL A 96 -6.35 13.27 7.82
N PRO A 97 -5.02 13.38 7.89
CA PRO A 97 -4.22 12.63 8.86
C PRO A 97 -4.38 13.19 10.27
N SER A 98 -4.54 12.29 11.24
CA SER A 98 -4.45 12.62 12.66
C SER A 98 -2.99 12.79 13.10
N LYS A 99 -2.77 13.33 14.30
CA LYS A 99 -1.41 13.39 14.91
C LYS A 99 -0.79 12.00 15.05
N ASP A 100 -1.61 11.00 15.36
CA ASP A 100 -1.15 9.63 15.53
C ASP A 100 -0.75 9.00 14.19
N ASP A 101 -1.48 9.30 13.11
CA ASP A 101 -1.16 8.80 11.77
C ASP A 101 0.18 9.35 11.28
N LEU A 102 0.47 10.64 11.55
CA LEU A 102 1.75 11.26 11.23
C LEU A 102 2.91 10.66 12.04
N ALA A 103 2.68 10.28 13.29
CA ALA A 103 3.67 9.61 14.12
C ALA A 103 3.97 8.20 13.60
N ILE A 104 2.92 7.43 13.28
CA ILE A 104 3.04 6.08 12.72
C ILE A 104 3.67 6.08 11.35
N GLN A 105 3.37 7.06 10.49
CA GLN A 105 4.01 7.19 9.19
C GLN A 105 5.54 7.18 9.29
N LYS A 106 6.12 7.84 10.30
CA LYS A 106 7.59 7.83 10.52
C LYS A 106 8.13 6.44 10.87
N VAL A 107 7.37 5.68 11.66
CA VAL A 107 7.71 4.29 12.01
C VAL A 107 7.64 3.40 10.78
N LEU A 108 6.60 3.55 9.96
CA LEU A 108 6.42 2.78 8.72
C LEU A 108 7.52 3.03 7.70
N LEU A 109 7.97 4.28 7.56
CA LEU A 109 9.11 4.62 6.70
C LEU A 109 10.40 3.91 7.16
N LYS A 110 10.66 3.82 8.48
CA LYS A 110 11.81 3.06 9.03
C LYS A 110 11.72 1.57 8.71
N LEU A 111 10.51 1.01 8.69
CA LEU A 111 10.23 -0.37 8.30
C LEU A 111 10.13 -0.58 6.77
N ASN A 112 10.57 0.39 5.97
CA ASN A 112 10.55 0.35 4.50
C ASN A 112 9.15 0.18 3.87
N PHE A 113 8.10 0.72 4.50
CA PHE A 113 6.79 0.85 3.86
C PHE A 113 6.71 2.15 3.04
N HIS A 114 5.96 2.12 1.94
CA HIS A 114 5.68 3.27 1.09
C HIS A 114 4.36 3.92 1.52
N CYS A 115 4.42 5.00 2.28
CA CYS A 115 3.24 5.81 2.60
C CYS A 115 2.95 6.81 1.49
N VAL A 116 1.81 6.68 0.83
CA VAL A 116 1.44 7.50 -0.34
C VAL A 116 0.17 8.30 -0.12
N GLU A 117 0.03 9.40 -0.86
CA GLU A 117 -1.24 10.14 -0.90
C GLU A 117 -2.39 9.25 -1.42
N PRO A 118 -3.65 9.60 -1.12
CA PRO A 118 -4.79 8.89 -1.68
C PRO A 118 -4.76 8.82 -3.21
N PHE A 119 -5.07 7.65 -3.75
CA PHE A 119 -5.23 7.47 -5.20
C PHE A 119 -6.41 8.28 -5.72
N PRO A 120 -6.44 8.57 -7.03
CA PRO A 120 -7.60 9.13 -7.70
C PRO A 120 -8.86 8.29 -7.45
N GLU A 121 -10.00 8.97 -7.38
CA GLU A 121 -11.30 8.38 -7.07
C GLU A 121 -11.63 7.16 -7.95
N ILE A 122 -11.24 7.19 -9.22
CA ILE A 122 -11.48 6.09 -10.16
C ILE A 122 -10.78 4.78 -9.77
N ILE A 123 -9.60 4.87 -9.14
CA ILE A 123 -8.89 3.71 -8.59
C ILE A 123 -9.57 3.31 -7.28
N ARG A 124 -9.79 4.26 -6.37
CA ARG A 124 -10.36 3.99 -5.04
C ARG A 124 -11.73 3.32 -5.07
N ARG A 125 -12.52 3.54 -6.13
CA ARG A 125 -13.83 2.87 -6.33
C ARG A 125 -13.72 1.38 -6.64
N HIS A 126 -12.56 0.90 -7.06
CA HIS A 126 -12.38 -0.51 -7.34
C HIS A 126 -12.34 -1.30 -6.03
N LYS A 127 -13.31 -2.18 -5.81
CA LYS A 127 -13.58 -2.83 -4.51
C LYS A 127 -12.43 -3.66 -3.94
N LEU A 128 -11.52 -4.13 -4.79
CA LEU A 128 -10.37 -4.92 -4.36
C LEU A 128 -9.14 -4.08 -4.00
N ILE A 129 -9.14 -2.76 -4.21
CA ILE A 129 -7.91 -1.96 -4.06
C ILE A 129 -7.39 -1.94 -2.63
N GLU A 130 -8.29 -1.93 -1.64
CA GLU A 130 -7.91 -1.99 -0.22
C GLU A 130 -7.21 -3.30 0.14
N GLU A 131 -7.39 -4.38 -0.63
CA GLU A 131 -6.63 -5.62 -0.43
C GLU A 131 -5.14 -5.49 -0.80
N TYR A 132 -4.84 -4.65 -1.79
CA TYR A 132 -3.49 -4.43 -2.31
C TYR A 132 -2.81 -3.25 -1.62
N VAL A 133 -3.57 -2.20 -1.37
CA VAL A 133 -3.08 -0.93 -0.82
C VAL A 133 -4.06 -0.47 0.25
N PRO A 134 -3.96 -1.00 1.47
CA PRO A 134 -4.86 -0.60 2.53
C PRO A 134 -4.65 0.87 2.89
N GLN A 135 -5.72 1.50 3.40
CA GLN A 135 -5.62 2.81 4.01
C GLN A 135 -5.00 2.69 5.41
N LEU A 136 -4.16 3.66 5.78
CA LEU A 136 -3.57 3.78 7.11
C LEU A 136 -4.68 3.92 8.14
N SER A 137 -4.84 2.83 8.88
CA SER A 137 -5.75 2.59 9.98
C SER A 137 -5.19 1.42 10.79
N CYS A 138 -5.76 1.10 11.94
CA CYS A 138 -5.28 -0.04 12.72
C CYS A 138 -5.42 -1.37 11.94
N LEU A 139 -6.56 -1.58 11.25
CA LEU A 139 -6.81 -2.76 10.42
C LEU A 139 -5.92 -2.77 9.18
N GLY A 140 -5.83 -1.65 8.46
CA GLY A 140 -4.99 -1.56 7.27
C GLY A 140 -3.50 -1.78 7.59
N LEU A 141 -3.04 -1.27 8.74
CA LEU A 141 -1.69 -1.52 9.23
C LEU A 141 -1.47 -3.00 9.56
N LEU A 142 -2.43 -3.65 10.22
CA LEU A 142 -2.32 -5.07 10.52
C LEU A 142 -2.30 -5.91 9.24
N GLN A 143 -3.16 -5.60 8.28
CA GLN A 143 -3.21 -6.26 6.98
C GLN A 143 -1.88 -6.14 6.23
N ILE A 144 -1.30 -4.95 6.17
CA ILE A 144 -0.05 -4.76 5.43
C ILE A 144 1.15 -5.41 6.13
N LEU A 145 1.16 -5.43 7.46
CA LEU A 145 2.15 -6.18 8.23
C LEU A 145 2.02 -7.68 7.97
N LYS A 146 0.81 -8.24 7.94
CA LYS A 146 0.57 -9.65 7.59
C LYS A 146 1.15 -9.99 6.22
N CYS A 147 0.87 -9.16 5.21
CA CYS A 147 1.39 -9.37 3.86
C CYS A 147 2.92 -9.31 3.84
N ARG A 148 3.52 -8.31 4.49
CA ARG A 148 4.98 -8.12 4.50
C ARG A 148 5.73 -9.22 5.26
N LEU A 149 5.18 -9.65 6.39
CA LEU A 149 5.83 -10.58 7.32
C LEU A 149 5.51 -12.05 7.02
N ARG A 150 4.62 -12.34 6.05
CA ARG A 150 4.15 -13.71 5.71
C ARG A 150 5.28 -14.73 5.52
N HIS A 151 6.42 -14.29 5.00
CA HIS A 151 7.58 -15.15 4.70
C HIS A 151 8.74 -14.99 5.69
N PHE A 152 8.53 -14.25 6.78
CA PHE A 152 9.55 -13.97 7.78
C PHE A 152 9.38 -14.94 8.95
N THR A 153 10.50 -15.48 9.45
CA THR A 153 10.48 -16.23 10.71
C THR A 153 10.35 -15.25 11.88
N GLN A 154 9.84 -15.70 13.02
CA GLN A 154 9.72 -14.85 14.22
C GLN A 154 11.05 -14.18 14.61
N LEU A 155 12.16 -14.90 14.52
CA LEU A 155 13.50 -14.35 14.76
C LEU A 155 13.87 -13.24 13.78
N LYS A 156 13.51 -13.38 12.50
CA LYS A 156 13.76 -12.35 11.48
C LYS A 156 12.91 -11.10 11.74
N ILE A 157 11.64 -11.28 12.12
CA ILE A 157 10.75 -10.17 12.50
C ILE A 157 11.33 -9.42 13.70
N GLN A 158 11.71 -10.14 14.76
CA GLN A 158 12.35 -9.56 15.95
C GLN A 158 13.62 -8.78 15.59
N HIS A 159 14.51 -9.38 14.79
CA HIS A 159 15.75 -8.73 14.39
C HIS A 159 15.51 -7.45 13.58
N GLU A 160 14.63 -7.48 12.58
CA GLU A 160 14.33 -6.32 11.74
C GLU A 160 13.75 -5.17 12.57
N PHE A 161 12.77 -5.47 13.42
CA PHE A 161 12.14 -4.49 14.30
C PHE A 161 13.16 -3.89 15.28
N ASN A 162 13.91 -4.72 16.02
CA ASN A 162 14.88 -4.24 17.01
C ASN A 162 16.06 -3.47 16.39
N THR A 163 16.35 -3.71 15.10
CA THR A 163 17.41 -2.99 14.37
C THR A 163 16.93 -1.64 13.85
N LEU A 164 15.68 -1.56 13.39
CA LEU A 164 15.15 -0.37 12.69
C LEU A 164 14.40 0.59 13.61
N LEU A 165 13.84 0.09 14.72
CA LEU A 165 12.97 0.83 15.61
C LEU A 165 13.58 0.98 17.01
N ASN A 166 13.48 2.17 17.59
CA ASN A 166 13.85 2.41 18.98
C ASN A 166 12.65 2.13 19.92
N GLU A 167 12.88 2.19 21.24
CA GLU A 167 11.83 1.95 22.24
C GLU A 167 10.61 2.88 22.08
N HIS A 168 10.83 4.12 21.66
CA HIS A 168 9.74 5.07 21.41
C HIS A 168 8.89 4.67 20.20
N ASP A 169 9.53 4.27 19.09
CA ASP A 169 8.84 3.77 17.90
C ASP A 169 8.03 2.51 18.22
N MET A 170 8.61 1.58 18.98
CA MET A 170 7.92 0.36 19.44
C MET A 170 6.69 0.69 20.29
N LYS A 171 6.83 1.65 21.21
CA LYS A 171 5.73 2.12 22.06
C LYS A 171 4.61 2.76 21.22
N LEU A 172 4.95 3.59 20.23
CA LEU A 172 3.97 4.20 19.33
C LEU A 172 3.20 3.13 18.54
N LEU A 173 3.92 2.16 17.96
CA LEU A 173 3.31 1.09 17.18
C LEU A 173 2.39 0.22 18.05
N ARG A 174 2.82 -0.11 19.27
CA ARG A 174 2.01 -0.82 20.28
C ARG A 174 0.73 -0.05 20.60
N GLN A 175 0.82 1.25 20.90
CA GLN A 175 -0.32 2.10 21.25
C GLN A 175 -1.30 2.29 20.09
N TYR A 176 -0.80 2.33 18.86
CA TYR A 176 -1.65 2.45 17.69
C TYR A 176 -2.42 1.15 17.45
N LEU A 177 -1.72 0.01 17.42
CA LEU A 177 -2.34 -1.30 17.20
C LEU A 177 -3.22 -1.77 18.36
N SER A 178 -2.97 -1.35 19.61
CA SER A 178 -3.81 -1.73 20.75
C SER A 178 -5.27 -1.27 20.60
N ARG A 179 -5.54 -0.25 19.78
CA ARG A 179 -6.91 0.23 19.49
C ARG A 179 -7.76 -0.80 18.76
N ILE A 180 -7.12 -1.76 18.10
CA ILE A 180 -7.79 -2.82 17.35
C ILE A 180 -8.27 -3.97 18.25
N MET A 181 -7.71 -4.09 19.46
CA MET A 181 -8.01 -5.16 20.41
C MET A 181 -9.43 -5.07 20.97
N THR A 182 -10.11 -3.95 20.78
CA THR A 182 -11.52 -3.77 21.17
C THR A 182 -12.48 -4.31 20.10
N GLN A 183 -11.97 -4.76 18.95
CA GLN A 183 -12.75 -5.27 17.83
C GLN A 183 -12.70 -6.81 17.80
N GLN A 184 -13.72 -7.45 17.21
CA GLN A 184 -13.68 -8.88 16.93
C GLN A 184 -12.70 -9.14 15.77
N LEU A 185 -11.54 -9.72 16.09
CA LEU A 185 -10.49 -10.04 15.12
C LEU A 185 -10.56 -11.52 14.74
N ASP A 186 -10.28 -11.82 13.47
CA ASP A 186 -10.05 -13.19 13.04
C ASP A 186 -8.73 -13.77 13.61
N ASP A 187 -8.63 -15.10 13.63
CA ASP A 187 -7.46 -15.81 14.16
C ASP A 187 -6.16 -15.40 13.46
N SER A 188 -6.22 -15.09 12.17
CA SER A 188 -5.05 -14.71 11.38
C SER A 188 -4.50 -13.34 11.80
N ASN A 189 -5.37 -12.40 12.15
CA ASN A 189 -5.03 -11.10 12.70
C ASN A 189 -4.41 -11.24 14.09
N ILE A 190 -4.99 -12.09 14.94
CA ILE A 190 -4.47 -12.38 16.28
C ILE A 190 -3.06 -12.97 16.20
N GLN A 191 -2.84 -13.95 15.32
CA GLN A 191 -1.51 -14.57 15.14
C GLN A 191 -0.46 -13.57 14.67
N CYS A 192 -0.81 -12.68 13.75
CA CYS A 192 0.11 -11.63 13.32
C CYS A 192 0.52 -10.73 14.48
N ILE A 193 -0.44 -10.29 15.31
CA ILE A 193 -0.15 -9.45 16.47
C ILE A 193 0.81 -10.16 17.43
N LYS A 194 0.56 -11.44 17.73
CA LYS A 194 1.42 -12.24 18.62
C LYS A 194 2.86 -12.38 18.12
N GLN A 195 3.10 -12.28 16.83
CA GLN A 195 4.44 -12.37 16.25
C GLN A 195 5.22 -11.04 16.32
N LEU A 196 4.54 -9.91 16.52
CA LEU A 196 5.19 -8.61 16.55
C LEU A 196 5.93 -8.39 17.88
N PRO A 197 7.23 -8.02 17.85
CA PRO A 197 8.04 -7.79 19.05
C PRO A 197 7.65 -6.53 19.84
N ILE A 198 6.51 -5.92 19.51
CA ILE A 198 5.92 -4.79 20.22
C ILE A 198 4.91 -5.24 21.25
N PHE A 199 4.41 -6.47 21.21
CA PHE A 199 3.58 -7.01 22.28
C PHE A 199 4.47 -7.95 23.07
N ASP A 200 4.86 -7.54 24.28
CA ASP A 200 5.69 -8.38 25.14
C ASP A 200 5.00 -9.76 25.29
N ASN A 201 5.79 -10.84 25.22
CA ASN A 201 5.36 -12.22 25.51
C ASN A 201 4.80 -12.41 26.94
N ALA A 202 4.53 -11.34 27.69
CA ALA A 202 3.88 -11.37 28.99
C ALA A 202 2.47 -12.03 28.96
N TYR A 203 1.86 -12.17 27.78
CA TYR A 203 0.60 -12.92 27.61
C TYR A 203 0.78 -14.42 27.33
N VAL A 204 2.01 -14.94 27.26
CA VAL A 204 2.29 -16.36 26.95
C VAL A 204 2.78 -17.14 28.18
N ILE A 205 2.91 -16.51 29.35
CA ILE A 205 3.44 -17.18 30.58
C ILE A 205 2.32 -17.66 31.53
N HIS A 206 1.04 -17.41 31.24
CA HIS A 206 -0.08 -17.95 32.03
C HIS A 206 -0.80 -19.07 31.29
N GLU A 207 -0.08 -20.14 30.99
CA GLU A 207 -0.64 -21.49 30.85
C GLU A 207 0.52 -22.47 31.08
N SER A 208 0.76 -22.76 32.36
CA SER A 208 1.56 -23.88 32.86
C SER A 208 0.62 -24.89 33.49
#